data_AF-A0A0L6Z985-F1
#
_entry.id   AF-A0A0L6Z985-F1
#
_cell.length_a   1.000
_cell.length_b   1.000
_cell.length_c   1.000
_cell.angle_alpha   90.00
_cell.angle_beta   90.00
_cell.angle_gamma   90.00
#
_symmetry.space_group_name_H-M   'P 1'
#
loop_
_entity.id
_entity.type
_entity.pdbx_description
1 polymer ?
#
loop_
_entity_poly.entity_id
_entity_poly.type
_entity_poly.pdbx_seq_one_letter_code
_entity_poly.pdbx_strand_id
1 'polypeptide(L)'
;MGHTPYGYRIENGKAIVDEMTAEQVRKLYAGYLEGLSLKEAAKEAEINCYHATAGRMLQDKHYLGDEFYPPIIDEETFEKAMIEKQKRAKKLGRVWETRDKPVVDYKVKFKVKPMEQKYDNPYKQAEYAYSLIESEV
;
A
#
# COMPACT_ATOMS: atom_id res chain seq x y z
N MET A 1 -7.02 -1.00 15.38
CA MET A 1 -7.70 -1.71 14.28
C MET A 1 -6.87 -2.93 13.99
N GLY A 2 -7.42 -4.14 14.10
CA GLY A 2 -6.65 -5.35 13.83
C GLY A 2 -6.07 -5.30 12.41
N HIS A 3 -4.87 -5.85 12.23
CA HIS A 3 -4.22 -5.94 10.92
C HIS A 3 -4.76 -7.11 10.08
N THR A 4 -5.78 -7.82 10.57
CA THR A 4 -6.45 -8.92 9.88
C THR A 4 -7.35 -8.36 8.78
N PRO A 5 -7.23 -8.84 7.52
CA PRO A 5 -8.15 -8.48 6.46
C PRO A 5 -9.60 -8.82 6.83
N TYR A 6 -10.54 -8.00 6.36
CA TYR A 6 -11.98 -8.24 6.56
C TYR A 6 -12.38 -9.57 5.90
N GLY A 7 -13.37 -10.30 6.41
CA GLY A 7 -13.66 -11.66 5.90
C GLY A 7 -12.93 -12.78 6.64
N TYR A 8 -11.97 -12.45 7.51
CA TYR A 8 -11.15 -13.41 8.24
C TYR A 8 -11.15 -13.17 9.74
N ARG A 9 -11.02 -14.26 10.49
CA ARG A 9 -10.79 -14.27 11.94
C ARG A 9 -9.54 -15.09 12.25
N ILE A 10 -8.73 -14.62 13.19
CA ILE A 10 -7.59 -15.39 13.68
C ILE A 10 -8.05 -16.26 14.84
N GLU A 11 -7.90 -17.57 14.70
CA GLU A 11 -8.15 -18.54 15.76
C GLU A 11 -6.91 -19.42 15.94
N ASN A 12 -6.38 -19.49 17.16
CA ASN A 12 -5.20 -20.30 17.50
C ASN A 12 -3.99 -20.06 16.56
N GLY A 13 -3.79 -18.81 16.13
CA GLY A 13 -2.69 -18.42 15.24
C GLY A 13 -2.89 -18.79 13.77
N LYS A 14 -4.08 -19.26 13.36
CA LYS A 14 -4.43 -19.53 11.96
C LYS A 14 -5.53 -18.58 11.50
N ALA A 15 -5.49 -18.14 10.25
CA ALA A 15 -6.60 -17.42 9.65
C ALA A 15 -7.69 -18.40 9.22
N ILE A 16 -8.92 -18.11 9.66
CA ILE A 16 -10.12 -18.84 9.32
C ILE A 16 -11.07 -17.85 8.64
N VAL A 17 -11.80 -18.34 7.63
CA VAL A 17 -12.84 -17.54 6.97
C VAL A 17 -14.00 -17.33 7.94
N ASP A 18 -14.34 -16.07 8.18
CA ASP A 18 -15.59 -15.72 8.88
C ASP A 18 -16.68 -15.61 7.82
N GLU A 19 -17.47 -16.68 7.67
CA GLU A 19 -18.40 -16.85 6.56
C GLU A 19 -19.39 -15.70 6.39
N MET A 20 -19.84 -15.09 7.50
CA MET A 20 -20.75 -13.95 7.46
C MET A 20 -20.06 -12.75 6.77
N THR A 21 -18.86 -12.40 7.23
CA THR A 21 -18.12 -11.27 6.65
C THR A 21 -17.54 -11.59 5.27
N ALA A 22 -17.22 -12.85 4.99
CA ALA A 22 -16.77 -13.33 3.69
C ALA A 22 -17.89 -13.22 2.64
N GLU A 23 -19.13 -13.55 3.00
CA GLU A 23 -20.28 -13.34 2.13
C GLU A 23 -20.48 -11.85 1.79
N GLN A 24 -20.25 -10.95 2.74
CA GLN A 24 -20.27 -9.51 2.48
C GLN A 24 -19.18 -9.10 1.48
N VAL A 25 -17.96 -9.68 1.57
CA VAL A 25 -16.93 -9.45 0.55
C VAL A 25 -17.40 -9.95 -0.82
N ARG A 26 -18.00 -11.15 -0.91
CA ARG A 26 -18.55 -11.66 -2.17
C ARG A 26 -19.62 -10.73 -2.76
N LYS A 27 -20.55 -10.24 -1.93
CA LYS A 27 -21.57 -9.25 -2.33
C LYS A 27 -20.97 -7.93 -2.79
N LEU A 28 -19.91 -7.44 -2.13
CA LEU A 28 -19.20 -6.24 -2.54
C LEU A 28 -18.62 -6.37 -3.96
N TYR A 29 -17.98 -7.51 -4.27
CA TYR A 29 -17.45 -7.79 -5.60
C TYR A 29 -18.56 -7.88 -6.65
N ALA A 30 -19.63 -8.63 -6.36
CA ALA A 30 -20.78 -8.78 -7.25
C ALA A 30 -21.43 -7.43 -7.57
N GLY A 31 -21.80 -6.66 -6.56
CA GLY A 31 -22.43 -5.36 -6.74
C GLY A 31 -21.55 -4.37 -7.50
N TYR A 32 -20.23 -4.38 -7.26
CA TYR A 32 -19.30 -3.54 -8.02
C TYR A 32 -19.26 -3.91 -9.52
N LEU A 33 -19.23 -5.21 -9.82
CA LEU A 33 -19.24 -5.73 -11.20
C LEU A 33 -20.57 -5.49 -11.92
N GLU A 34 -21.68 -5.49 -11.20
CA GLU A 34 -23.01 -5.16 -11.72
C GLU A 34 -23.17 -3.66 -12.09
N GLY A 35 -22.19 -2.83 -11.71
CA GLY A 35 -22.16 -1.42 -12.12
C GLY A 35 -22.28 -0.43 -10.97
N LEU A 36 -22.50 -0.89 -9.74
CA LEU A 36 -22.66 0.00 -8.59
C LEU A 36 -21.38 0.79 -8.31
N SER A 37 -21.55 1.96 -7.68
CA SER A 37 -20.42 2.70 -7.13
C SER A 37 -19.82 1.96 -5.93
N LEU A 38 -18.54 2.22 -5.62
CA LEU A 38 -17.88 1.61 -4.44
C LEU A 38 -18.65 1.85 -3.13
N LYS A 39 -19.31 3.01 -3.02
CA LYS A 39 -20.11 3.38 -1.85
C LYS A 39 -21.42 2.57 -1.80
N GLU A 40 -22.11 2.44 -2.93
CA GLU A 40 -23.36 1.69 -3.01
C GLU A 40 -23.14 0.19 -2.85
N ALA A 41 -22.12 -0.36 -3.52
CA ALA A 41 -21.76 -1.77 -3.37
C ALA A 41 -21.41 -2.12 -1.91
N ALA A 42 -20.67 -1.26 -1.20
CA ALA A 42 -20.38 -1.46 0.22
C ALA A 42 -21.65 -1.35 1.09
N LYS A 43 -22.56 -0.43 0.76
CA LYS A 43 -23.83 -0.28 1.47
C LYS A 43 -24.73 -1.51 1.29
N GLU A 44 -24.80 -2.06 0.07
CA GLU A 44 -25.62 -3.23 -0.25
C GLU A 44 -25.03 -4.53 0.32
N ALA A 45 -23.70 -4.60 0.40
CA ALA A 45 -23.00 -5.65 1.14
C ALA A 45 -23.07 -5.47 2.67
N GLU A 46 -23.77 -4.45 3.17
CA GLU A 46 -23.89 -4.11 4.60
C GLU A 46 -22.53 -3.86 5.30
N ILE A 47 -21.53 -3.44 4.52
CA ILE A 47 -20.19 -3.10 5.00
C ILE A 47 -20.15 -1.61 5.31
N ASN A 48 -20.13 -1.28 6.60
CA ASN A 48 -19.98 0.11 7.04
C ASN A 48 -18.52 0.58 6.90
N CYS A 49 -18.12 0.96 5.68
CA CYS A 49 -16.79 1.47 5.38
C CYS A 49 -16.80 2.66 4.42
N TYR A 50 -15.68 3.38 4.36
CA TYR A 50 -15.50 4.46 3.41
C TYR A 50 -15.23 3.92 2.01
N HIS A 51 -15.59 4.67 0.96
CA HIS A 51 -15.41 4.24 -0.44
C HIS A 51 -13.96 3.89 -0.79
N ALA A 52 -12.98 4.56 -0.16
CA ALA A 52 -11.56 4.23 -0.32
C ALA A 52 -11.22 2.86 0.28
N THR A 53 -11.84 2.49 1.40
CA THR A 53 -11.70 1.18 2.03
C THR A 53 -12.31 0.08 1.17
N ALA A 54 -13.54 0.27 0.67
CA ALA A 54 -14.15 -0.64 -0.30
C ALA A 54 -13.27 -0.81 -1.56
N GLY A 55 -12.71 0.31 -2.05
CA GLY A 55 -11.78 0.29 -3.17
C GLY A 55 -10.46 -0.44 -2.90
N ARG A 56 -9.99 -0.46 -1.64
CA ARG A 56 -8.83 -1.26 -1.20
C ARG A 56 -9.19 -2.74 -1.10
N MET A 57 -10.37 -3.08 -0.58
CA MET A 57 -10.83 -4.46 -0.49
C MET A 57 -10.86 -5.13 -1.87
N LEU A 58 -11.35 -4.44 -2.91
CA LEU A 58 -11.35 -4.98 -4.28
C LEU A 58 -9.96 -5.26 -4.86
N GLN A 59 -8.89 -4.72 -4.25
CA GLN A 59 -7.50 -4.89 -4.69
C GLN A 59 -6.70 -5.81 -3.76
N ASP A 60 -7.35 -6.29 -2.68
CA ASP A 60 -6.65 -7.04 -1.66
C ASP A 60 -6.42 -8.48 -2.12
N LYS A 61 -5.16 -8.83 -2.30
CA LYS A 61 -4.75 -10.14 -2.83
C LYS A 61 -4.99 -11.26 -1.83
N HIS A 62 -5.12 -10.97 -0.54
CA HIS A 62 -5.38 -12.00 0.46
C HIS A 62 -6.70 -12.75 0.17
N TYR A 63 -7.66 -12.12 -0.53
CA TYR A 63 -8.91 -12.78 -0.92
C TYR A 63 -8.77 -13.88 -1.96
N LEU A 64 -7.68 -13.90 -2.74
CA LEU A 64 -7.34 -14.99 -3.67
C LEU A 64 -6.84 -16.24 -2.92
N GLY A 65 -6.50 -16.08 -1.65
CA GLY A 65 -5.84 -17.08 -0.84
C GLY A 65 -4.32 -17.02 -0.97
N ASP A 66 -3.63 -17.29 0.14
CA ASP A 66 -2.19 -17.48 0.21
C ASP A 66 -1.86 -18.65 1.18
N GLU A 67 -0.60 -18.79 1.59
CA GLU A 67 -0.20 -19.85 2.52
C GLU A 67 -0.89 -19.74 3.91
N PHE A 68 -1.38 -18.56 4.27
CA PHE A 68 -1.93 -18.26 5.59
C PHE A 68 -3.44 -18.00 5.55
N TYR A 69 -3.95 -17.29 4.55
CA TYR A 69 -5.34 -16.91 4.37
C TYR A 69 -6.04 -17.84 3.36
N PRO A 70 -7.14 -18.51 3.73
CA PRO A 70 -7.93 -19.26 2.77
C PRO A 70 -8.57 -18.36 1.70
N PRO A 71 -8.84 -18.87 0.48
CA PRO A 71 -9.48 -18.07 -0.57
C PRO A 71 -10.95 -17.75 -0.25
N ILE A 72 -11.36 -16.51 -0.50
CA ILE A 72 -12.76 -16.04 -0.42
C ILE A 72 -13.33 -15.75 -1.82
N ILE A 73 -12.51 -15.26 -2.74
CA ILE A 73 -12.88 -14.86 -4.10
C ILE A 73 -12.06 -15.66 -5.11
N ASP A 74 -12.69 -16.03 -6.23
CA ASP A 74 -12.01 -16.67 -7.34
C ASP A 74 -11.16 -15.67 -8.16
N GLU A 75 -10.10 -16.17 -8.78
CA GLU A 75 -9.16 -15.35 -9.55
C GLU A 75 -9.86 -14.59 -10.69
N GLU A 76 -10.81 -15.24 -11.37
CA GLU A 76 -11.55 -14.64 -12.48
C GLU A 76 -12.38 -13.42 -12.03
N THR A 77 -13.10 -13.52 -10.92
CA THR A 77 -13.89 -12.42 -10.34
C THR A 77 -12.98 -11.27 -9.88
N PHE A 78 -11.83 -11.59 -9.28
CA PHE A 78 -10.86 -10.60 -8.87
C PHE A 78 -10.30 -9.80 -10.05
N GLU A 79 -9.87 -10.51 -11.10
CA GLU A 79 -9.36 -9.89 -12.32
C GLU A 79 -10.40 -9.01 -13.01
N LYS A 80 -11.65 -9.50 -13.13
CA LYS A 80 -12.76 -8.71 -13.68
C LYS A 80 -12.96 -7.40 -12.92
N ALA A 81 -12.93 -7.44 -11.59
CA ALA A 81 -13.11 -6.25 -10.76
C ALA A 81 -11.96 -5.25 -10.96
N MET A 82 -10.72 -5.75 -11.06
CA MET A 82 -9.54 -4.94 -11.32
C MET A 82 -9.57 -4.27 -12.70
N ILE A 83 -9.94 -5.02 -13.74
CA ILE A 83 -10.07 -4.50 -15.11
C ILE A 83 -11.16 -3.41 -15.16
N GLU A 84 -12.33 -3.68 -14.57
CA GLU A 84 -13.43 -2.71 -14.55
C GLU A 84 -13.04 -1.44 -13.77
N LYS A 85 -12.31 -1.57 -12.66
CA LYS A 85 -11.77 -0.42 -11.92
C LYS A 85 -10.81 0.41 -12.78
N GLN A 86 -9.89 -0.24 -13.49
CA GLN A 86 -8.96 0.47 -14.39
C GLN A 86 -9.70 1.16 -15.54
N LYS A 87 -10.70 0.49 -16.12
CA LYS A 87 -11.56 1.04 -17.19
C LYS A 87 -12.32 2.27 -16.71
N ARG A 88 -12.94 2.23 -15.53
CA ARG A 88 -13.62 3.38 -14.93
C ARG A 88 -12.66 4.53 -14.64
N ALA A 89 -11.46 4.23 -14.12
CA ALA A 89 -10.43 5.25 -13.89
C ALA A 89 -9.99 5.94 -15.19
N LYS A 90 -9.77 5.17 -16.26
CA LYS A 90 -9.47 5.69 -17.61
C LYS A 90 -10.59 6.59 -18.13
N LYS A 91 -11.84 6.15 -18.04
CA LYS A 91 -13.01 6.92 -18.47
C LYS A 91 -13.14 8.26 -17.74
N LEU A 92 -12.76 8.31 -16.46
CA LEU A 92 -12.81 9.52 -15.64
C LEU A 92 -11.56 10.40 -15.76
N GLY A 93 -10.58 10.05 -16.60
CA GLY A 93 -9.31 10.78 -16.69
C GLY A 93 -8.48 10.73 -15.41
N ARG A 94 -8.71 9.73 -14.55
CA ARG A 94 -8.02 9.57 -13.25
C ARG A 94 -6.80 8.66 -13.34
N VAL A 95 -6.37 8.30 -14.54
CA VAL A 95 -5.09 7.62 -14.76
C VAL A 95 -4.04 8.71 -14.86
N TRP A 96 -3.37 8.94 -13.74
CA TRP A 96 -2.20 9.82 -13.70
C TRP A 96 -0.98 9.03 -14.14
N GLU A 97 -0.31 9.52 -15.18
CA GLU A 97 1.03 9.04 -15.50
C GLU A 97 1.97 9.43 -14.36
N THR A 98 2.85 8.50 -13.99
CA THR A 98 3.93 8.78 -13.04
C THR A 98 4.78 9.87 -13.67
N ARG A 99 4.71 11.09 -13.15
CA ARG A 99 5.60 12.16 -13.61
C ARG A 99 7.03 11.71 -13.34
N ASP A 100 7.87 11.81 -14.34
CA ASP A 100 9.31 11.65 -14.15
C ASP A 100 9.72 12.58 -13.03
N LYS A 101 10.35 12.00 -12.00
CA LYS A 101 10.96 12.81 -10.95
C LYS A 101 12.01 13.66 -11.66
N PRO A 102 12.01 14.99 -11.48
CA PRO A 102 13.07 15.81 -12.06
C PRO A 102 14.40 15.25 -11.58
N VAL A 103 15.31 14.96 -12.52
CA VAL A 103 16.67 14.54 -12.19
C VAL A 103 17.33 15.75 -11.55
N VAL A 104 17.43 15.73 -10.23
CA VAL A 104 18.18 16.76 -9.49
C VAL A 104 19.63 16.32 -9.49
N ASP A 105 20.50 17.08 -10.16
CA ASP A 105 21.94 16.89 -10.08
C ASP A 105 22.47 17.63 -8.83
N TYR A 106 22.49 16.91 -7.71
CA TYR A 106 23.11 17.41 -6.49
C TYR A 106 24.55 16.91 -6.42
N LYS A 107 25.49 17.81 -6.13
CA LYS A 107 26.90 17.44 -5.94
C LYS A 107 27.04 16.59 -4.69
N VAL A 108 27.16 15.27 -4.87
CA VAL A 108 27.36 14.28 -3.79
C VAL A 108 28.83 14.06 -3.42
N LYS A 109 29.75 14.59 -4.22
CA LYS A 109 31.19 14.42 -4.00
C LYS A 109 31.69 15.49 -3.05
N PHE A 110 32.36 15.04 -2.00
CA PHE A 110 33.04 15.87 -1.03
C PHE A 110 34.49 15.41 -0.90
N LYS A 111 35.37 16.36 -0.55
CA LYS A 111 36.78 16.10 -0.23
C LYS A 111 36.95 16.36 1.26
N VAL A 112 37.79 15.57 1.91
CA VAL A 112 38.08 15.73 3.33
C VAL A 112 39.58 15.92 3.48
N LYS A 113 39.98 16.95 4.21
CA LYS A 113 41.39 17.14 4.58
C LYS A 113 41.85 16.00 5.51
N PRO A 114 43.14 15.63 5.49
CA PRO A 114 43.66 14.61 6.40
C PRO A 114 43.33 14.99 7.86
N MET A 115 42.72 14.04 8.57
CA MET A 115 42.24 14.23 9.95
C MET A 115 43.31 13.77 10.93
N GLU A 116 43.64 14.64 11.88
CA GLU A 116 44.46 14.31 13.05
C GLU A 116 43.59 14.29 14.31
N GLN A 117 43.98 13.49 15.30
CA GLN A 117 43.29 13.49 16.59
C GLN A 117 43.73 14.70 17.40
N LYS A 118 42.84 15.69 17.53
CA LYS A 118 43.10 16.98 18.16
C LYS A 118 42.48 17.11 19.54
N TYR A 119 41.39 16.37 19.80
CA TYR A 119 40.66 16.41 21.06
C TYR A 119 40.36 15.00 21.58
N ASP A 120 40.48 14.80 22.89
CA ASP A 120 40.09 13.55 23.56
C ASP A 120 38.57 13.42 23.72
N ASN A 121 37.86 14.55 23.71
CA ASN A 121 36.39 14.55 23.78
C ASN A 121 35.81 14.12 22.41
N PRO A 122 35.03 13.02 22.36
CA PRO A 122 34.52 12.46 21.10
C PRO A 122 33.58 13.41 20.35
N TYR A 123 32.77 14.21 21.06
CA TYR A 123 31.87 15.18 20.43
C TYR A 123 32.65 16.31 19.76
N LYS A 124 33.72 16.80 20.40
CA LYS A 124 34.59 17.86 19.83
C LYS A 124 35.45 17.34 18.69
N GLN A 125 35.91 16.09 18.77
CA GLN A 125 36.66 15.47 17.68
C GLN A 125 35.77 15.25 16.45
N ALA A 126 34.50 14.86 16.64
CA ALA A 126 33.53 14.74 15.55
C ALA A 126 33.23 16.10 14.90
N GLU A 127 32.97 17.14 15.69
CA GLU A 127 32.77 18.51 15.20
C GLU A 127 33.97 18.99 14.35
N TYR A 128 35.20 18.74 14.82
CA TYR A 128 36.42 19.02 14.07
C TYR A 128 36.48 18.24 12.76
N ALA A 129 36.20 16.93 12.77
CA ALA A 129 36.20 16.10 11.56
C ALA A 129 35.19 16.60 10.52
N TYR A 130 33.98 16.99 10.93
CA TYR A 130 32.97 17.55 10.01
C TYR A 130 33.39 18.89 9.43
N SER A 131 34.13 19.72 10.18
CA SER A 131 34.66 20.99 9.67
C SER A 131 35.70 20.84 8.56
N LEU A 132 36.27 19.64 8.38
CA LEU A 132 37.26 19.34 7.34
C LEU A 132 36.63 18.91 6.00
N ILE A 133 35.31 18.72 5.97
CA ILE A 133 34.58 18.35 4.75
C ILE A 133 34.39 19.59 3.87
N GLU A 134 34.93 19.53 2.66
CA GLU A 134 34.75 20.55 1.63
C GLU A 134 33.89 19.98 0.49
N SER A 135 32.84 20.70 0.08
CA SER A 135 32.04 20.34 -1.09
C SER A 135 32.83 20.63 -2.38
N GLU A 136 32.82 19.72 -3.35
CA GLU A 136 33.40 19.99 -4.67
C GLU A 136 32.57 21.08 -5.40
N VAL A 137 33.21 22.18 -5.84
CA VAL A 137 32.60 23.25 -6.66
C VAL A 137 32.55 22.80 -8.11
#